data_AF-A0A7G2C425-F1
#
_entry.id   AF-A0A7G2C425-F1
#
_cell.length_a   1.000
_cell.length_b   1.000
_cell.length_c   1.000
_cell.angle_alpha   90.00
_cell.angle_beta   90.00
_cell.angle_gamma   90.00
#
_symmetry.space_group_name_H-M   'P 1'
#
loop_
_entity.id
_entity.type
_entity.pdbx_description
1 polymer ?
#
loop_
_entity_poly.entity_id
_entity_poly.type
_entity_poly.pdbx_seq_one_letter_code
_entity_poly.pdbx_strand_id
1 'polypeptide(L)'
;MTSTNSTEDKTSLCEGLTGYYSVGLHVGAIFLVLFASLAGCALPLITKYVKSLRENPFVFVVGKTLATGVLLSVSCIHLIFEAGEQFHEYCVLPAFQTYNAYEFLFALMAALLMQALDGELAEISERWMHANQASDVVVMQAEGTESHETSEGNNGKGDIADGIDEHHHPSHGDETHGHSHLAVRPPADMGHVRKVISAICMEFGVTFHSIFVGVAVGLTTNTELKPLMVALFFHQLFEGMALGSRLVDAKFGDSLERGLAVMFAVSAPLGMVVSTIAVSVSKDAISGGKFVTTLAILNSFCGGILLYLAFNLLLNDFTADMKTYGARGEGKLKRKIILYVALWTGMLLMALVGKWL
;
A
#
# COMPACT_ATOMS: atom_id res chain seq x y z
N MET A 1 -5.36 37.77 -35.61
CA MET A 1 -5.82 37.73 -34.21
C MET A 1 -4.75 37.03 -33.42
N THR A 2 -4.04 37.81 -32.63
CA THR A 2 -2.98 37.42 -31.69
C THR A 2 -3.56 36.62 -30.54
N SER A 3 -3.13 35.36 -30.42
CA SER A 3 -3.27 34.60 -29.18
C SER A 3 -1.89 34.49 -28.54
N THR A 4 -1.62 35.40 -27.63
CA THR A 4 -0.59 35.26 -26.59
C THR A 4 -1.00 34.13 -25.66
N ASN A 5 -0.40 32.95 -25.82
CA ASN A 5 -0.36 31.95 -24.75
C ASN A 5 1.04 31.97 -24.15
N SER A 6 1.15 32.64 -23.01
CA SER A 6 2.21 32.42 -22.04
C SER A 6 2.04 31.01 -21.46
N THR A 7 2.54 30.00 -22.16
CA THR A 7 2.85 28.72 -21.53
C THR A 7 4.15 28.91 -20.77
N GLU A 8 4.09 28.78 -19.44
CA GLU A 8 5.28 28.49 -18.64
C GLU A 8 5.98 27.31 -19.32
N ASP A 9 7.19 27.54 -19.79
CA ASP A 9 7.98 26.61 -20.59
C ASP A 9 8.45 25.48 -19.66
N LYS A 10 7.56 24.50 -19.40
CA LYS A 10 7.93 23.27 -18.69
C LYS A 10 8.97 22.58 -19.55
N THR A 11 10.12 22.29 -18.98
CA THR A 11 11.17 21.53 -19.67
C THR A 11 10.65 20.16 -20.09
N SER A 12 10.41 19.98 -21.39
CA SER A 12 10.06 18.68 -21.97
C SER A 12 11.27 17.75 -21.88
N LEU A 13 11.07 16.54 -21.36
CA LEU A 13 12.09 15.48 -21.30
C LEU A 13 12.47 14.93 -22.68
N CYS A 14 11.81 15.38 -23.74
CA CYS A 14 12.16 15.06 -25.12
C CYS A 14 13.47 15.72 -25.58
N GLU A 15 13.72 16.93 -25.09
CA GLU A 15 14.95 17.66 -25.32
C GLU A 15 15.86 17.54 -24.09
N GLY A 16 17.17 17.66 -24.31
CA GLY A 16 18.11 17.81 -23.20
C GLY A 16 17.84 19.10 -22.42
N LEU A 17 18.41 19.19 -21.23
CA LEU A 17 18.20 20.32 -20.33
C LEU A 17 18.66 21.65 -20.94
N THR A 18 17.73 22.59 -21.11
CA THR A 18 18.00 23.96 -21.58
C THR A 18 17.80 24.96 -20.42
N GLY A 19 18.83 25.77 -20.13
CA GLY A 19 18.75 26.79 -19.07
C GLY A 19 19.88 26.77 -18.05
N TYR A 20 19.72 27.58 -16.99
CA TYR A 20 20.70 27.74 -15.92
C TYR A 20 20.56 26.62 -14.88
N TYR A 21 21.63 25.85 -14.70
CA TYR A 21 21.69 24.69 -13.83
C TYR A 21 22.83 24.85 -12.82
N SER A 22 22.51 24.71 -11.53
CA SER A 22 23.49 24.75 -10.45
C SER A 22 23.52 23.41 -9.74
N VAL A 23 24.65 22.71 -9.84
CA VAL A 23 24.88 21.44 -9.12
C VAL A 23 24.72 21.65 -7.61
N GLY A 24 25.18 22.79 -7.07
CA GLY A 24 25.06 23.09 -5.64
C GLY A 24 23.61 23.18 -5.16
N LEU A 25 22.70 23.73 -5.98
CA LEU A 25 21.28 23.80 -5.63
C LEU A 25 20.65 22.41 -5.62
N HIS A 26 20.99 21.57 -6.60
CA HIS A 26 20.54 20.19 -6.71
C HIS A 26 21.05 19.31 -5.55
N VAL A 27 22.32 19.50 -5.15
CA VAL A 27 22.88 18.84 -3.95
C VAL A 27 22.11 19.26 -2.69
N GLY A 28 21.78 20.55 -2.55
CA GLY A 28 20.92 21.01 -1.45
C GLY A 28 19.54 20.35 -1.46
N ALA A 29 18.93 20.21 -2.63
CA ALA A 29 17.64 19.55 -2.79
C ALA A 29 17.69 18.05 -2.45
N ILE A 30 18.78 17.34 -2.79
CA ILE A 30 19.01 15.94 -2.40
C ILE A 30 18.91 15.76 -0.88
N PHE A 31 19.60 16.60 -0.10
CA PHE A 31 19.56 16.52 1.36
C PHE A 31 18.19 16.89 1.92
N LEU A 32 17.50 17.86 1.31
CA LEU A 32 16.15 18.25 1.71
C LEU A 32 15.16 17.09 1.53
N VAL A 33 15.17 16.45 0.35
CA VAL A 33 14.29 15.32 0.03
C VAL A 33 14.62 14.12 0.94
N LEU A 34 15.90 13.79 1.12
CA LEU A 34 16.32 12.72 2.03
C LEU A 34 15.78 12.95 3.45
N PHE A 35 15.93 14.17 3.96
CA PHE A 35 15.41 14.52 5.29
C PHE A 35 13.89 14.40 5.34
N ALA A 36 13.17 14.90 4.33
CA ALA A 36 11.71 14.81 4.25
C ALA A 36 11.23 13.35 4.23
N SER A 37 11.86 12.48 3.45
CA SER A 37 11.53 11.05 3.40
C SER A 37 11.73 10.36 4.75
N LEU A 38 12.90 10.59 5.38
CA LEU A 38 13.22 9.99 6.68
C LEU A 38 12.25 10.48 7.76
N ALA A 39 11.95 11.78 7.79
CA ALA A 39 10.98 12.36 8.71
C ALA A 39 9.58 11.78 8.47
N GLY A 40 9.15 11.67 7.21
CA GLY A 40 7.84 11.16 6.81
C GLY A 40 7.64 9.72 7.30
N CYS A 41 8.59 8.82 7.03
CA CYS A 41 8.51 7.45 7.50
C CYS A 41 8.67 7.34 9.02
N ALA A 42 9.57 8.09 9.64
CA ALA A 42 9.80 8.00 11.09
C ALA A 42 8.56 8.37 11.90
N LEU A 43 7.72 9.32 11.44
CA LEU A 43 6.55 9.80 12.16
C LEU A 43 5.58 8.67 12.57
N PRO A 44 5.09 7.80 11.66
CA PRO A 44 4.32 6.63 12.03
C PRO A 44 5.10 5.61 12.88
N LEU A 45 6.38 5.36 12.60
CA LEU A 45 7.17 4.36 13.33
C LEU A 45 7.37 4.74 14.81
N ILE A 46 7.56 6.02 15.11
CA ILE A 46 7.75 6.55 16.47
C ILE A 46 6.53 6.25 17.37
N THR A 47 5.34 6.04 16.79
CA THR A 47 4.13 5.69 17.56
C THR A 47 4.29 4.40 18.38
N LYS A 48 5.16 3.48 17.96
CA LYS A 48 5.48 2.25 18.70
C LYS A 48 6.27 2.52 19.99
N TYR A 49 7.09 3.56 19.99
CA TYR A 49 8.03 3.87 21.08
C TYR A 49 7.47 4.92 22.05
N VAL A 50 6.65 5.86 21.57
CA VAL A 50 6.09 6.94 22.40
C VAL A 50 4.84 6.44 23.14
N LYS A 51 4.98 6.31 24.47
CA LYS A 51 3.92 5.84 25.38
C LYS A 51 2.58 6.57 25.19
N SER A 52 2.60 7.91 25.05
CA SER A 52 1.39 8.72 24.87
C SER A 52 0.62 8.42 23.58
N LEU A 53 1.30 8.01 22.51
CA LEU A 53 0.67 7.65 21.24
C LEU A 53 0.18 6.19 21.27
N ARG A 54 0.95 5.30 21.91
CA ARG A 54 0.58 3.90 22.13
C ARG A 54 -0.68 3.76 22.98
N GLU A 55 -0.88 4.65 23.95
CA GLU A 55 -2.07 4.68 24.81
C GLU A 55 -3.32 5.27 24.13
N ASN A 56 -3.17 5.92 22.97
CA ASN A 56 -4.26 6.54 22.21
C ASN A 56 -4.39 5.93 20.80
N PRO A 57 -4.92 4.71 20.66
CA PRO A 57 -5.01 4.01 19.37
C PRO A 57 -5.82 4.77 18.32
N PHE A 58 -6.73 5.65 18.74
CA PHE A 58 -7.49 6.49 17.82
C PHE A 58 -6.61 7.48 17.03
N VAL A 59 -5.53 8.02 17.63
CA VAL A 59 -4.63 8.96 16.96
C VAL A 59 -3.88 8.25 15.82
N PHE A 60 -3.42 7.02 16.06
CA PHE A 60 -2.80 6.19 15.04
C PHE A 60 -3.76 5.93 13.87
N VAL A 61 -5.02 5.58 14.16
CA VAL A 61 -6.04 5.33 13.14
C VAL A 61 -6.34 6.58 12.31
N VAL A 62 -6.39 7.76 12.93
CA VAL A 62 -6.53 9.04 12.21
C VAL A 62 -5.36 9.25 11.25
N GLY A 63 -4.12 9.06 11.72
CA GLY A 63 -2.93 9.19 10.88
C GLY A 63 -2.92 8.19 9.73
N LYS A 64 -3.24 6.92 9.99
CA LYS A 64 -3.29 5.90 8.94
C LYS A 64 -4.44 6.13 7.94
N THR A 65 -5.54 6.77 8.37
CA THR A 65 -6.66 7.15 7.49
C THR A 65 -6.27 8.33 6.59
N LEU A 66 -5.58 9.32 7.15
CA LEU A 66 -4.99 10.41 6.38
C LEU A 66 -4.02 9.87 5.32
N ALA A 67 -3.16 8.91 5.70
CA ALA A 67 -2.26 8.20 4.79
C ALA A 67 -2.99 7.50 3.63
N THR A 68 -4.12 6.85 3.87
CA THR A 68 -4.93 6.26 2.79
C THR A 68 -5.41 7.33 1.80
N GLY A 69 -5.80 8.51 2.28
CA GLY A 69 -6.17 9.63 1.43
C GLY A 69 -5.02 10.16 0.59
N VAL A 70 -3.83 10.29 1.20
CA VAL A 70 -2.58 10.64 0.48
C VAL A 70 -2.31 9.62 -0.62
N LEU A 71 -2.38 8.33 -0.33
CA LEU A 71 -2.08 7.27 -1.30
C LEU A 71 -3.03 7.29 -2.51
N LEU A 72 -4.34 7.53 -2.29
CA LEU A 72 -5.31 7.73 -3.38
C LEU A 72 -4.91 8.89 -4.30
N SER A 73 -4.45 9.99 -3.73
CA SER A 73 -4.00 11.14 -4.50
C SER A 73 -2.66 10.89 -5.21
N VAL A 74 -1.71 10.21 -4.57
CA VAL A 74 -0.43 9.80 -5.19
C VAL A 74 -0.73 8.97 -6.44
N SER A 75 -1.54 7.92 -6.31
CA SER A 75 -1.84 7.02 -7.43
C SER A 75 -2.51 7.72 -8.62
N CYS A 76 -3.47 8.62 -8.35
CA CYS A 76 -4.25 9.24 -9.42
C CYS A 76 -3.55 10.47 -10.03
N ILE A 77 -3.09 11.40 -9.19
CA ILE A 77 -2.62 12.72 -9.61
C ILE A 77 -1.12 12.71 -9.92
N HIS A 78 -0.32 12.03 -9.10
CA HIS A 78 1.14 12.06 -9.20
C HIS A 78 1.73 10.86 -9.96
N LEU A 79 0.90 9.93 -10.40
CA LEU A 79 1.35 8.74 -11.14
C LEU A 79 0.59 8.57 -12.45
N ILE A 80 -0.72 8.29 -12.38
CA ILE A 80 -1.51 8.04 -13.59
C ILE A 80 -1.63 9.31 -14.44
N PHE A 81 -1.96 10.46 -13.84
CA PHE A 81 -2.06 11.71 -14.57
C PHE A 81 -0.71 12.17 -15.14
N GLU A 82 0.37 12.12 -14.35
CA GLU A 82 1.72 12.43 -14.85
C GLU A 82 2.17 11.51 -15.99
N ALA A 83 1.82 10.22 -15.93
CA ALA A 83 2.08 9.31 -17.03
C ALA A 83 1.32 9.70 -18.30
N GLY A 84 0.08 10.18 -18.16
CA GLY A 84 -0.70 10.74 -19.26
C GLY A 84 0.01 11.92 -19.91
N GLU A 85 0.51 12.89 -19.13
CA GLU A 85 1.27 14.03 -19.66
C GLU A 85 2.53 13.56 -20.41
N GLN A 86 3.22 12.54 -19.89
CA GLN A 86 4.40 11.95 -20.54
C GLN A 86 4.07 11.21 -21.85
N PHE A 87 2.91 10.56 -21.97
CA PHE A 87 2.48 9.95 -23.23
C PHE A 87 2.08 11.00 -24.29
N HIS A 88 1.69 12.21 -23.87
CA HIS A 88 1.35 13.31 -24.79
C HIS A 88 2.57 14.11 -25.26
N GLU A 89 3.77 13.79 -24.79
CA GLU A 89 5.01 14.37 -25.29
C GLU A 89 5.28 14.02 -26.76
N TYR A 90 5.80 14.98 -27.51
CA TYR A 90 5.92 14.86 -28.97
C TYR A 90 6.92 13.80 -29.43
N CYS A 91 7.89 13.45 -28.58
CA CYS A 91 8.95 12.49 -28.90
C CYS A 91 8.61 11.06 -28.48
N VAL A 92 7.45 10.80 -27.88
CA VAL A 92 7.05 9.45 -27.45
C VAL A 92 7.11 8.47 -28.64
N LEU A 93 7.36 7.18 -28.37
CA LEU A 93 7.46 6.19 -29.45
C LEU A 93 6.17 6.20 -30.31
N PRO A 94 6.27 6.13 -31.65
CA PRO A 94 5.11 6.25 -32.55
C PRO A 94 3.98 5.26 -32.26
N ALA A 95 4.30 4.08 -31.72
CA ALA A 95 3.29 3.08 -31.32
C ALA A 95 2.32 3.62 -30.26
N PHE A 96 2.79 4.49 -29.36
CA PHE A 96 2.01 5.05 -28.25
C PHE A 96 1.31 6.37 -28.58
N GLN A 97 1.44 6.87 -29.81
CA GLN A 97 0.76 8.09 -30.26
C GLN A 97 -0.65 7.81 -30.82
N THR A 98 -1.04 6.53 -30.94
CA THR A 98 -2.27 6.14 -31.63
C THR A 98 -3.51 6.10 -30.75
N TYR A 99 -3.33 6.12 -29.43
CA TYR A 99 -4.40 5.97 -28.44
C TYR A 99 -4.09 6.78 -27.19
N ASN A 100 -5.01 7.65 -26.76
CA ASN A 100 -4.74 8.64 -25.70
C ASN A 100 -4.99 8.12 -24.28
N ALA A 101 -5.24 6.82 -24.08
CA ALA A 101 -5.53 6.26 -22.76
C ALA A 101 -4.59 5.09 -22.41
N TYR A 102 -3.36 5.14 -22.91
CA TYR A 102 -2.33 4.15 -22.56
C TYR A 102 -2.01 4.16 -21.07
N GLU A 103 -2.04 5.33 -20.43
CA GLU A 103 -1.82 5.48 -19.00
C GLU A 103 -2.84 4.68 -18.17
N PHE A 104 -4.12 4.77 -18.54
CA PHE A 104 -5.15 3.98 -17.89
C PHE A 104 -5.08 2.50 -18.27
N LEU A 105 -4.72 2.17 -19.51
CA LEU A 105 -4.54 0.78 -19.91
C LEU A 105 -3.48 0.08 -19.05
N PHE A 106 -2.30 0.67 -18.92
CA PHE A 106 -1.22 0.09 -18.11
C PHE A 106 -1.54 0.11 -16.62
N ALA A 107 -2.20 1.16 -16.12
CA ALA A 107 -2.67 1.20 -14.73
C ALA A 107 -3.70 0.11 -14.43
N LEU A 108 -4.67 -0.11 -15.33
CA LEU A 108 -5.67 -1.16 -15.18
C LEU A 108 -5.05 -2.55 -15.26
N MET A 109 -4.11 -2.77 -16.19
CA MET A 109 -3.35 -4.03 -16.26
C MET A 109 -2.62 -4.30 -14.95
N ALA A 110 -1.96 -3.30 -14.37
CA ALA A 110 -1.24 -3.44 -13.11
C ALA A 110 -2.20 -3.71 -11.93
N ALA A 111 -3.34 -3.03 -11.87
CA ALA A 111 -4.36 -3.26 -10.85
C ALA A 111 -4.97 -4.66 -10.94
N LEU A 112 -5.25 -5.15 -12.16
CA LEU A 112 -5.75 -6.52 -12.37
C LEU A 112 -4.70 -7.58 -12.04
N LEU A 113 -3.43 -7.33 -12.37
CA LEU A 113 -2.33 -8.20 -11.95
C LEU A 113 -2.22 -8.22 -10.42
N MET A 114 -2.34 -7.07 -9.77
CA MET A 114 -2.31 -7.00 -8.31
C MET A 114 -3.49 -7.73 -7.67
N GLN A 115 -4.69 -7.64 -8.26
CA GLN A 115 -5.86 -8.43 -7.85
C GLN A 115 -5.64 -9.94 -8.02
N ALA A 116 -5.00 -10.36 -9.11
CA ALA A 116 -4.66 -11.77 -9.34
C ALA A 116 -3.62 -12.26 -8.32
N LEU A 117 -2.58 -11.46 -8.05
CA LEU A 117 -1.57 -11.75 -7.02
C LEU A 117 -2.19 -11.88 -5.63
N ASP A 118 -3.07 -10.94 -5.24
CA ASP A 118 -3.81 -11.02 -3.98
C ASP A 118 -4.67 -12.29 -3.87
N GLY A 119 -5.28 -12.73 -4.98
CA GLY A 119 -6.10 -13.95 -5.05
C GLY A 119 -5.29 -15.24 -4.89
N GLU A 120 -4.23 -15.40 -5.69
CA GLU A 120 -3.34 -16.57 -5.60
C GLU A 120 -2.69 -16.70 -4.22
N LEU A 121 -2.30 -15.57 -3.62
CA LEU A 121 -1.69 -15.56 -2.29
C LEU A 121 -2.69 -15.90 -1.20
N ALA A 122 -3.96 -15.50 -1.34
CA ALA A 122 -5.01 -15.95 -0.44
C ALA A 122 -5.17 -17.48 -0.50
N GLU A 123 -5.20 -18.07 -1.70
CA GLU A 123 -5.29 -19.52 -1.86
C GLU A 123 -4.07 -20.26 -1.29
N ILE A 124 -2.86 -19.78 -1.56
CA ILE A 124 -1.62 -20.39 -1.02
C ILE A 124 -1.63 -20.33 0.50
N SER A 125 -2.03 -19.18 1.07
CA SER A 125 -2.13 -19.01 2.51
C SER A 125 -3.17 -19.94 3.14
N GLU A 126 -4.34 -20.11 2.51
CA GLU A 126 -5.35 -21.09 2.96
C GLU A 126 -4.81 -22.52 2.92
N ARG A 127 -4.15 -22.92 1.82
CA ARG A 127 -3.57 -24.27 1.69
C ARG A 127 -2.49 -24.55 2.72
N TRP A 128 -1.58 -23.59 2.96
CA TRP A 128 -0.52 -23.72 3.96
C TRP A 128 -1.09 -23.84 5.38
N MET A 129 -2.15 -23.09 5.68
CA MET A 129 -2.87 -23.19 6.95
C MET A 129 -3.54 -24.55 7.13
N HIS A 130 -4.21 -25.07 6.11
CA HIS A 130 -4.82 -26.41 6.17
C HIS A 130 -3.79 -27.51 6.39
N ALA A 131 -2.61 -27.41 5.78
CA ALA A 131 -1.51 -28.37 5.97
C ALA A 131 -0.95 -28.34 7.40
N ASN A 132 -0.77 -27.14 7.98
CA ASN A 132 -0.27 -26.99 9.35
C ASN A 132 -1.31 -27.39 10.40
N GLN A 133 -2.59 -27.09 10.18
CA GLN A 133 -3.66 -27.50 11.08
C GLN A 133 -3.88 -29.02 11.07
N ALA A 134 -3.69 -29.68 9.91
CA ALA A 134 -3.68 -31.14 9.85
C ALA A 134 -2.49 -31.75 10.62
N SER A 135 -1.36 -31.05 10.68
CA SER A 135 -0.18 -31.48 11.43
C SER A 135 -0.37 -31.31 12.96
N ASP A 136 -0.98 -30.21 13.42
CA ASP A 136 -1.28 -30.00 14.86
C ASP A 136 -2.29 -31.01 15.41
N VAL A 137 -3.30 -31.42 14.62
CA VAL A 137 -4.25 -32.48 15.01
C VAL A 137 -3.54 -33.83 15.16
N VAL A 138 -2.59 -34.14 14.29
CA VAL A 138 -1.80 -35.37 14.38
C VAL A 138 -0.87 -35.36 15.60
N VAL A 139 -0.32 -34.20 15.98
CA VAL A 139 0.51 -34.05 17.19
C VAL A 139 -0.33 -34.16 18.47
N MET A 140 -1.51 -33.54 18.53
CA MET A 140 -2.42 -33.69 19.69
C MET A 140 -2.91 -35.13 19.89
N GLN A 141 -3.05 -35.90 18.81
CA GLN A 141 -3.43 -37.31 18.90
C GLN A 141 -2.25 -38.23 19.26
N ALA A 142 -1.01 -37.80 18.99
CA ALA A 142 0.20 -38.50 19.42
C ALA A 142 0.53 -38.28 20.91
N GLU A 143 0.18 -37.12 21.49
CA GLU A 143 0.37 -36.85 22.93
C GLU A 143 -0.73 -37.43 23.83
N GLY A 144 -1.85 -37.90 23.27
CA GLY A 144 -2.98 -38.49 24.01
C GLY A 144 -2.86 -39.99 24.31
N THR A 145 -1.75 -40.64 23.93
CA THR A 145 -1.65 -42.12 23.97
C THR A 145 -0.41 -42.61 24.73
N GLU A 146 -0.15 -42.12 25.95
CA GLU A 146 0.69 -42.87 26.89
C GLU A 146 0.18 -42.78 28.34
N SER A 147 0.14 -43.95 28.97
CA SER A 147 -0.11 -44.27 30.40
C SER A 147 -1.57 -44.45 30.87
N HIS A 148 -2.07 -45.69 30.80
CA HIS A 148 -2.24 -46.54 32.00
C HIS A 148 -2.72 -47.95 31.63
N GLU A 149 -1.86 -48.96 31.81
CA GLU A 149 -2.27 -50.37 31.91
C GLU A 149 -2.37 -50.81 33.39
N THR A 150 -3.20 -51.84 33.59
CA THR A 150 -3.30 -52.79 34.72
C THR A 150 -4.13 -52.41 35.94
N SER A 151 -5.26 -53.11 36.17
CA SER A 151 -5.34 -54.23 37.12
C SER A 151 -6.79 -54.73 37.32
N GLU A 152 -6.92 -56.05 37.44
CA GLU A 152 -8.12 -56.85 37.72
C GLU A 152 -8.86 -56.48 39.03
N GLY A 153 -10.15 -56.83 39.14
CA GLY A 153 -10.85 -56.84 40.43
C GLY A 153 -12.39 -56.95 40.43
N ASN A 154 -12.86 -58.20 40.36
CA ASN A 154 -14.15 -58.80 40.74
C ASN A 154 -15.23 -58.05 41.59
N ASN A 155 -16.47 -58.55 41.41
CA ASN A 155 -17.67 -58.56 42.29
C ASN A 155 -18.71 -57.42 42.27
N GLY A 156 -19.95 -57.78 41.90
CA GLY A 156 -21.10 -57.62 42.81
C GLY A 156 -22.35 -56.86 42.33
N LYS A 157 -23.32 -57.60 41.75
CA LYS A 157 -24.71 -57.76 42.24
C LYS A 157 -25.74 -56.59 42.18
N GLY A 158 -26.94 -56.93 41.67
CA GLY A 158 -28.24 -56.25 41.88
C GLY A 158 -28.88 -55.79 40.56
N ASP A 159 -29.77 -56.57 39.93
CA ASP A 159 -31.25 -56.57 40.10
C ASP A 159 -31.91 -55.34 39.44
N ILE A 160 -33.07 -55.32 38.78
CA ILE A 160 -34.11 -56.26 38.27
C ILE A 160 -35.04 -55.37 37.41
N ALA A 161 -35.61 -55.93 36.32
CA ALA A 161 -36.85 -55.54 35.59
C ALA A 161 -36.97 -54.09 35.04
N ASP A 162 -37.64 -53.81 33.93
CA ASP A 162 -38.88 -54.36 33.41
C ASP A 162 -38.96 -54.05 31.91
N GLY A 163 -39.54 -54.95 31.13
CA GLY A 163 -39.76 -54.76 29.70
C GLY A 163 -41.22 -55.00 29.38
N ILE A 164 -41.82 -54.17 28.51
CA ILE A 164 -43.05 -54.53 27.79
C ILE A 164 -43.11 -53.79 26.44
N ASP A 165 -43.05 -54.61 25.38
CA ASP A 165 -43.71 -54.62 24.08
C ASP A 165 -43.77 -53.44 23.06
N GLU A 166 -43.30 -53.85 21.87
CA GLU A 166 -43.60 -53.54 20.47
C GLU A 166 -44.88 -52.73 20.11
N HIS A 167 -44.76 -51.84 19.10
CA HIS A 167 -45.45 -51.95 17.79
C HIS A 167 -45.15 -50.78 16.81
N HIS A 168 -44.60 -51.13 15.64
CA HIS A 168 -44.90 -50.69 14.26
C HIS A 168 -44.87 -49.20 13.77
N HIS A 169 -44.01 -49.05 12.73
CA HIS A 169 -44.08 -48.27 11.49
C HIS A 169 -43.52 -46.83 11.37
N PRO A 170 -42.80 -46.53 10.25
CA PRO A 170 -41.98 -45.34 10.07
C PRO A 170 -42.79 -44.21 9.43
N SER A 171 -42.58 -42.99 9.90
CA SER A 171 -43.06 -41.79 9.22
C SER A 171 -41.87 -40.92 8.86
N HIS A 172 -41.66 -40.77 7.55
CA HIS A 172 -40.75 -39.82 6.94
C HIS A 172 -41.09 -38.40 7.41
N GLY A 173 -40.19 -37.82 8.21
CA GLY A 173 -40.15 -36.40 8.53
C GLY A 173 -38.89 -35.80 7.91
N ASP A 174 -39.09 -35.18 6.75
CA ASP A 174 -38.25 -34.22 6.03
C ASP A 174 -37.14 -33.54 6.86
N GLU A 175 -35.95 -34.15 6.92
CA GLU A 175 -34.72 -33.46 7.31
C GLU A 175 -34.24 -32.64 6.12
N THR A 176 -34.79 -31.43 6.02
CA THR A 176 -34.18 -30.37 5.23
C THR A 176 -32.75 -30.15 5.75
N HIS A 177 -31.77 -30.58 4.95
CA HIS A 177 -30.36 -30.24 5.14
C HIS A 177 -30.19 -28.72 5.04
N GLY A 178 -30.43 -28.03 6.15
CA GLY A 178 -30.03 -26.65 6.34
C GLY A 178 -28.51 -26.62 6.38
N HIS A 179 -27.89 -26.26 5.26
CA HIS A 179 -26.48 -25.92 5.22
C HIS A 179 -26.23 -24.78 6.21
N SER A 180 -25.75 -25.13 7.41
CA SER A 180 -25.11 -24.15 8.27
C SER A 180 -23.90 -23.66 7.49
N HIS A 181 -23.99 -22.45 6.93
CA HIS A 181 -22.80 -21.67 6.62
C HIS A 181 -22.11 -21.43 7.95
N LEU A 182 -21.27 -22.39 8.34
CA LEU A 182 -20.22 -22.18 9.32
C LEU A 182 -19.44 -21.01 8.74
N ALA A 183 -19.67 -19.82 9.29
CA ALA A 183 -18.87 -18.65 8.99
C ALA A 183 -17.47 -19.02 9.45
N VAL A 184 -16.69 -19.60 8.53
CA VAL A 184 -15.26 -19.83 8.68
C VAL A 184 -14.71 -18.44 8.93
N ARG A 185 -14.48 -18.14 10.20
CA ARG A 185 -13.67 -17.00 10.58
C ARG A 185 -12.31 -17.25 9.94
N PRO A 186 -11.80 -16.36 9.09
CA PRO A 186 -10.43 -16.49 8.62
C PRO A 186 -9.52 -16.69 9.83
N PRO A 187 -8.59 -17.67 9.80
CA PRO A 187 -7.62 -17.85 10.86
C PRO A 187 -6.86 -16.54 11.14
N ALA A 188 -6.37 -16.38 12.37
CA ALA A 188 -5.75 -15.14 12.84
C ALA A 188 -4.54 -14.64 12.02
N ASP A 189 -3.95 -15.49 11.16
CA ASP A 189 -2.72 -15.22 10.40
C ASP A 189 -2.95 -14.78 8.93
N MET A 190 -4.12 -15.08 8.33
CA MET A 190 -4.46 -14.64 6.95
C MET A 190 -4.43 -13.12 6.80
N GLY A 191 -4.88 -12.41 7.83
CA GLY A 191 -4.85 -10.95 7.86
C GLY A 191 -3.44 -10.37 7.96
N HIS A 192 -2.46 -11.14 8.44
CA HIS A 192 -1.07 -10.69 8.58
C HIS A 192 -0.32 -10.85 7.25
N VAL A 193 -0.42 -12.01 6.60
CA VAL A 193 0.20 -12.26 5.29
C VAL A 193 -0.26 -11.24 4.24
N ARG A 194 -1.56 -10.95 4.18
CA ARG A 194 -2.11 -9.94 3.26
C ARG A 194 -1.58 -8.53 3.51
N LYS A 195 -1.37 -8.14 4.77
CA LYS A 195 -0.79 -6.84 5.13
C LYS A 195 0.69 -6.76 4.76
N VAL A 196 1.43 -7.84 4.96
CA VAL A 196 2.84 -7.95 4.55
C VAL A 196 2.98 -7.78 3.05
N ILE A 197 2.18 -8.49 2.25
CA ILE A 197 2.20 -8.38 0.79
C ILE A 197 1.79 -6.97 0.35
N SER A 198 0.69 -6.44 0.89
CA SER A 198 0.25 -5.08 0.61
C SER A 198 1.34 -4.06 0.92
N ALA A 199 2.11 -4.24 2.00
CA ALA A 199 3.21 -3.36 2.36
C ALA A 199 4.42 -3.53 1.42
N ILE A 200 4.78 -4.75 1.02
CA ILE A 200 5.89 -5.00 0.08
C ILE A 200 5.56 -4.48 -1.32
N CYS A 201 4.34 -4.72 -1.82
CA CYS A 201 3.90 -4.20 -3.12
C CYS A 201 3.77 -2.67 -3.11
N MET A 202 3.31 -2.09 -1.99
CA MET A 202 3.34 -0.64 -1.81
C MET A 202 4.77 -0.11 -1.83
N GLU A 203 5.69 -0.72 -1.07
CA GLU A 203 7.10 -0.35 -1.06
C GLU A 203 7.71 -0.39 -2.45
N PHE A 204 7.45 -1.46 -3.21
CA PHE A 204 7.91 -1.60 -4.59
C PHE A 204 7.40 -0.43 -5.46
N GLY A 205 6.08 -0.21 -5.49
CA GLY A 205 5.48 0.85 -6.32
C GLY A 205 5.97 2.25 -5.95
N VAL A 206 6.01 2.56 -4.65
CA VAL A 206 6.47 3.84 -4.12
C VAL A 206 7.97 4.05 -4.35
N THR A 207 8.81 3.01 -4.20
CA THR A 207 10.26 3.09 -4.44
C THR A 207 10.58 3.39 -5.90
N PHE A 208 9.93 2.70 -6.85
CA PHE A 208 10.14 2.96 -8.27
C PHE A 208 9.69 4.37 -8.64
N HIS A 209 8.49 4.78 -8.22
CA HIS A 209 8.01 6.14 -8.40
C HIS A 209 9.01 7.17 -7.87
N SER A 210 9.48 6.99 -6.63
CA SER A 210 10.43 7.90 -5.98
C SER A 210 11.76 8.01 -6.74
N ILE A 211 12.31 6.92 -7.27
CA ILE A 211 13.52 6.98 -8.11
C ILE A 211 13.28 7.86 -9.34
N PHE A 212 12.17 7.65 -10.03
CA PHE A 212 11.85 8.38 -11.26
C PHE A 212 11.52 9.85 -11.02
N VAL A 213 10.78 10.16 -9.95
CA VAL A 213 10.59 11.53 -9.47
C VAL A 213 11.95 12.15 -9.20
N GLY A 214 12.84 11.46 -8.48
CA GLY A 214 14.19 11.93 -8.23
C GLY A 214 14.98 12.23 -9.52
N VAL A 215 14.92 11.33 -10.51
CA VAL A 215 15.54 11.56 -11.83
C VAL A 215 14.96 12.82 -12.46
N ALA A 216 13.63 12.93 -12.57
CA ALA A 216 12.95 14.07 -13.18
C ALA A 216 13.30 15.39 -12.49
N VAL A 217 13.29 15.43 -11.15
CA VAL A 217 13.68 16.62 -10.36
C VAL A 217 15.11 17.03 -10.66
N GLY A 218 16.04 16.07 -10.75
CA GLY A 218 17.44 16.39 -11.08
C GLY A 218 17.68 16.83 -12.53
N LEU A 219 16.67 16.69 -13.39
CA LEU A 219 16.62 17.22 -14.76
C LEU A 219 15.87 18.55 -14.86
N THR A 220 15.58 19.23 -13.74
CA THR A 220 14.93 20.55 -13.76
C THR A 220 15.94 21.69 -13.75
N THR A 221 15.53 22.85 -14.26
CA THR A 221 16.34 24.07 -14.16
C THR A 221 16.25 24.69 -12.77
N ASN A 222 17.15 25.61 -12.42
CA ASN A 222 17.12 26.26 -11.11
C ASN A 222 15.83 27.09 -10.87
N THR A 223 15.18 27.56 -11.93
CA THR A 223 13.92 28.32 -11.85
C THR A 223 12.73 27.44 -11.50
N GLU A 224 12.72 26.20 -12.00
CA GLU A 224 11.70 25.19 -11.69
C GLU A 224 12.00 24.51 -10.35
N LEU A 225 13.26 24.20 -10.06
CA LEU A 225 13.66 23.49 -8.84
C LEU A 225 13.30 24.25 -7.56
N LYS A 226 13.42 25.58 -7.54
CA LYS A 226 13.16 26.38 -6.32
C LYS A 226 11.74 26.22 -5.77
N PRO A 227 10.66 26.47 -6.53
CA PRO A 227 9.30 26.19 -6.05
C PRO A 227 9.08 24.69 -5.84
N LEU A 228 9.64 23.84 -6.71
CA LEU A 228 9.51 22.39 -6.63
C LEU A 228 10.09 21.81 -5.34
N MET A 229 11.17 22.37 -4.78
CA MET A 229 11.74 21.93 -3.50
C MET A 229 10.74 22.00 -2.33
N VAL A 230 9.91 23.05 -2.29
CA VAL A 230 8.89 23.18 -1.24
C VAL A 230 7.78 22.15 -1.44
N ALA A 231 7.34 21.98 -2.69
CA ALA A 231 6.32 20.99 -3.04
C ALA A 231 6.81 19.56 -2.73
N LEU A 232 8.03 19.21 -3.16
CA LEU A 232 8.67 17.91 -2.92
C LEU A 232 8.88 17.62 -1.44
N PHE A 233 9.25 18.62 -0.62
CA PHE A 233 9.37 18.42 0.81
C PHE A 233 8.07 17.88 1.41
N PHE A 234 6.93 18.48 1.06
CA PHE A 234 5.63 18.02 1.54
C PHE A 234 5.17 16.73 0.85
N HIS A 235 5.39 16.58 -0.45
CA HIS A 235 5.10 15.35 -1.20
C HIS A 235 5.75 14.15 -0.51
N GLN A 236 7.06 14.22 -0.32
CA GLN A 236 7.88 13.14 0.22
C GLN A 236 7.55 12.87 1.70
N LEU A 237 7.24 13.91 2.47
CA LEU A 237 6.79 13.78 3.85
C LEU A 237 5.46 13.02 3.93
N PHE A 238 4.48 13.39 3.10
CA PHE A 238 3.16 12.75 3.10
C PHE A 238 3.21 11.31 2.59
N GLU A 239 3.94 11.06 1.50
CA GLU A 239 4.14 9.72 0.97
C GLU A 239 4.89 8.82 1.97
N GLY A 240 5.94 9.35 2.61
CA GLY A 240 6.67 8.64 3.66
C GLY A 240 5.80 8.30 4.87
N MET A 241 4.90 9.20 5.29
CA MET A 241 3.92 8.91 6.33
C MET A 241 2.94 7.82 5.90
N ALA A 242 2.54 7.80 4.64
CA ALA A 242 1.66 6.77 4.12
C ALA A 242 2.33 5.39 4.17
N LEU A 243 3.55 5.29 3.67
CA LEU A 243 4.35 4.07 3.72
C LEU A 243 4.66 3.63 5.16
N GLY A 244 5.13 4.54 6.01
CA GLY A 244 5.46 4.25 7.40
C GLY A 244 4.26 3.69 8.17
N SER A 245 3.05 4.20 7.92
CA SER A 245 1.83 3.67 8.54
C SER A 245 1.54 2.22 8.14
N ARG A 246 1.83 1.85 6.89
CA ARG A 246 1.69 0.48 6.38
C ARG A 246 2.74 -0.47 6.92
N LEU A 247 3.99 0.00 7.05
CA LEU A 247 5.04 -0.80 7.68
C LEU A 247 4.68 -1.15 9.14
N VAL A 248 4.19 -0.16 9.90
CA VAL A 248 3.72 -0.37 11.27
C VAL A 248 2.53 -1.34 11.32
N ASP A 249 1.57 -1.22 10.40
CA ASP A 249 0.40 -2.11 10.33
C ASP A 249 0.75 -3.56 9.94
N ALA A 250 1.78 -3.74 9.11
CA ALA A 250 2.25 -5.05 8.65
C ALA A 250 3.01 -5.84 9.73
N LYS A 251 3.36 -5.21 10.87
CA LYS A 251 4.02 -5.84 12.02
C LYS A 251 5.30 -6.61 11.65
N PHE A 252 6.08 -6.06 10.72
CA PHE A 252 7.40 -6.59 10.40
C PHE A 252 8.32 -6.61 11.63
N GLY A 253 9.35 -7.47 11.57
CA GLY A 253 10.47 -7.34 12.50
C GLY A 253 11.13 -5.97 12.36
N ASP A 254 11.46 -5.36 13.50
CA ASP A 254 12.03 -4.02 13.62
C ASP A 254 13.17 -3.70 12.62
N SER A 255 14.01 -4.69 12.29
CA SER A 255 15.11 -4.49 11.33
C SER A 255 14.64 -4.37 9.89
N LEU A 256 13.66 -5.19 9.48
CA LEU A 256 13.11 -5.16 8.13
C LEU A 256 12.30 -3.88 7.92
N GLU A 257 11.50 -3.49 8.91
CA GLU A 257 10.73 -2.24 8.88
C GLU A 257 11.64 -1.02 8.69
N ARG A 258 12.73 -0.90 9.47
CA ARG A 258 13.71 0.18 9.29
C ARG A 258 14.43 0.09 7.94
N GLY A 259 14.73 -1.11 7.48
CA GLY A 259 15.36 -1.33 6.17
C GLY A 259 14.51 -0.84 5.01
N LEU A 260 13.21 -1.16 5.01
CA LEU A 260 12.25 -0.68 4.02
C LEU A 260 12.08 0.85 4.09
N ALA A 261 11.93 1.41 5.30
CA ALA A 261 11.86 2.87 5.46
C ALA A 261 13.12 3.61 4.90
N VAL A 262 14.32 3.02 5.07
CA VAL A 262 15.55 3.57 4.50
C VAL A 262 15.62 3.38 2.98
N MET A 263 15.13 2.26 2.46
CA MET A 263 15.04 2.01 1.01
C MET A 263 14.22 3.10 0.33
N PHE A 264 13.00 3.34 0.81
CA PHE A 264 12.19 4.47 0.37
C PHE A 264 12.94 5.81 0.50
N ALA A 265 13.55 6.08 1.66
CA ALA A 265 14.16 7.38 1.90
C ALA A 265 15.33 7.71 0.97
N VAL A 266 16.09 6.71 0.55
CA VAL A 266 17.24 6.87 -0.35
C VAL A 266 16.84 6.85 -1.83
N SER A 267 15.68 6.29 -2.17
CA SER A 267 15.24 6.07 -3.55
C SER A 267 15.18 7.37 -4.40
N ALA A 268 14.50 8.42 -3.93
CA ALA A 268 14.45 9.71 -4.62
C ALA A 268 15.81 10.44 -4.67
N PRO A 269 16.54 10.57 -3.55
CA PRO A 269 17.93 11.05 -3.56
C PRO A 269 18.83 10.33 -4.56
N LEU A 270 18.71 9.00 -4.70
CA LEU A 270 19.46 8.21 -5.66
C LEU A 270 19.14 8.64 -7.10
N GLY A 271 17.86 8.77 -7.43
CA GLY A 271 17.43 9.28 -8.74
C GLY A 271 17.99 10.66 -9.05
N MET A 272 17.91 11.59 -8.09
CA MET A 272 18.45 12.95 -8.22
C MET A 272 19.98 12.97 -8.41
N VAL A 273 20.71 12.12 -7.68
CA VAL A 273 22.16 12.00 -7.83
C VAL A 273 22.51 11.49 -9.23
N VAL A 274 21.81 10.45 -9.71
CA VAL A 274 22.03 9.88 -11.04
C VAL A 274 21.80 10.93 -12.12
N SER A 275 20.70 11.67 -12.09
CA SER A 275 20.42 12.71 -13.09
C SER A 275 21.34 13.91 -12.98
N THR A 276 21.69 14.35 -11.77
CA THR A 276 22.64 15.45 -11.57
C THR A 276 24.03 15.12 -12.14
N ILE A 277 24.51 13.89 -11.90
CA ILE A 277 25.77 13.41 -12.49
C ILE A 277 25.64 13.33 -14.01
N ALA A 278 24.55 12.78 -14.54
CA ALA A 278 24.34 12.67 -15.98
C ALA A 278 24.36 14.05 -16.67
N VAL A 279 23.63 15.03 -16.13
CA VAL A 279 23.61 16.43 -16.62
C VAL A 279 24.98 17.10 -16.54
N SER A 280 25.79 16.76 -15.53
CA SER A 280 27.15 17.29 -15.41
C SER A 280 28.10 16.79 -16.51
N VAL A 281 27.79 15.64 -17.11
CA VAL A 281 28.54 15.08 -18.25
C VAL A 281 27.95 15.57 -19.58
N SER A 282 26.64 15.42 -19.76
CA SER A 282 25.92 15.90 -20.94
C SER A 282 24.48 16.28 -20.59
N LYS A 283 24.04 17.47 -21.04
CA LYS A 283 22.71 17.98 -20.70
C LYS A 283 21.56 17.17 -21.31
N ASP A 284 21.84 16.37 -22.33
CA ASP A 284 20.93 15.48 -23.04
C ASP A 284 21.08 14.00 -22.64
N ALA A 285 21.94 13.67 -21.67
CA ALA A 285 22.24 12.28 -21.28
C ALA A 285 21.01 11.46 -20.85
N ILE A 286 20.00 12.11 -20.26
CA ILE A 286 18.73 11.48 -19.85
C ILE A 286 17.60 12.27 -20.51
N SER A 287 17.43 12.07 -21.81
CA SER A 287 16.38 12.68 -22.62
C SER A 287 15.89 11.77 -23.74
N GLY A 288 14.79 12.14 -24.38
CA GLY A 288 14.31 11.56 -25.62
C GLY A 288 13.23 10.48 -25.46
N GLY A 289 12.64 10.13 -26.60
CA GLY A 289 11.41 9.33 -26.66
C GLY A 289 11.41 8.01 -25.92
N LYS A 290 12.53 7.28 -25.95
CA LYS A 290 12.66 6.01 -25.24
C LYS A 290 12.57 6.20 -23.73
N PHE A 291 13.28 7.19 -23.19
CA PHE A 291 13.26 7.49 -21.77
C PHE A 291 11.87 7.93 -21.32
N VAL A 292 11.26 8.90 -22.03
CA VAL A 292 9.91 9.41 -21.72
C VAL A 292 8.86 8.29 -21.79
N THR A 293 8.92 7.44 -22.81
CA THR A 293 7.97 6.32 -22.94
C THR A 293 8.13 5.30 -21.81
N THR A 294 9.37 4.97 -21.42
CA THR A 294 9.61 4.06 -20.29
C THR A 294 9.11 4.66 -18.98
N LEU A 295 9.34 5.95 -18.76
CA LEU A 295 8.85 6.68 -17.60
C LEU A 295 7.32 6.65 -17.53
N ALA A 296 6.64 6.92 -18.65
CA ALA A 296 5.18 6.90 -18.76
C ALA A 296 4.59 5.51 -18.43
N ILE A 297 5.15 4.45 -19.00
CA ILE A 297 4.70 3.07 -18.74
C ILE A 297 4.89 2.72 -17.26
N LEU A 298 6.05 3.04 -16.68
CA LEU A 298 6.35 2.70 -15.29
C LEU A 298 5.52 3.51 -14.30
N ASN A 299 5.30 4.80 -14.53
CA ASN A 299 4.40 5.63 -13.72
C ASN A 299 2.95 5.12 -13.81
N SER A 300 2.48 4.74 -14.99
CA SER A 300 1.15 4.13 -15.16
C SER A 300 1.02 2.83 -14.37
N PHE A 301 2.02 1.95 -14.47
CA PHE A 301 2.02 0.65 -13.80
C PHE A 301 2.08 0.80 -12.28
N CYS A 302 2.97 1.64 -11.75
CA CYS A 302 3.05 1.95 -10.32
C CYS A 302 1.76 2.61 -9.82
N GLY A 303 1.20 3.54 -10.60
CA GLY A 303 -0.08 4.19 -10.32
C GLY A 303 -1.22 3.19 -10.18
N GLY A 304 -1.29 2.19 -11.07
CA GLY A 304 -2.26 1.11 -11.00
C GLY A 304 -2.12 0.23 -9.76
N ILE A 305 -0.88 -0.16 -9.39
CA ILE A 305 -0.61 -0.91 -8.15
C ILE A 305 -1.07 -0.11 -6.93
N LEU A 306 -0.63 1.15 -6.82
CA LEU A 306 -0.96 1.99 -5.67
C LEU A 306 -2.45 2.30 -5.62
N LEU A 307 -3.13 2.46 -6.76
CA LEU A 307 -4.57 2.68 -6.80
C LEU A 307 -5.34 1.46 -6.27
N TYR A 308 -4.94 0.25 -6.69
CA TYR A 308 -5.51 -0.99 -6.16
C TYR A 308 -5.34 -1.08 -4.63
N LEU A 309 -4.11 -0.84 -4.14
CA LEU A 309 -3.83 -0.87 -2.70
C LEU A 309 -4.61 0.21 -1.96
N ALA A 310 -4.69 1.42 -2.50
CA ALA A 310 -5.44 2.53 -1.93
C ALA A 310 -6.94 2.22 -1.82
N PHE A 311 -7.54 1.59 -2.83
CA PHE A 311 -8.92 1.11 -2.76
C PHE A 311 -9.10 0.00 -1.75
N ASN A 312 -8.17 -0.96 -1.66
CA ASN A 312 -8.22 -2.00 -0.64
C ASN A 312 -8.20 -1.40 0.77
N LEU A 313 -7.33 -0.41 1.00
CA LEU A 313 -7.24 0.32 2.27
C LEU A 313 -8.50 1.17 2.56
N LEU A 314 -9.09 1.77 1.53
CA LEU A 314 -10.32 2.55 1.66
C LEU A 314 -11.54 1.66 1.96
N LEU A 315 -11.68 0.55 1.24
CA LEU A 315 -12.88 -0.27 1.29
C LEU A 315 -12.85 -1.25 2.45
N ASN A 316 -11.70 -1.85 2.74
CA ASN A 316 -11.57 -2.86 3.80
C ASN A 316 -11.10 -2.24 5.11
N ASP A 317 -9.91 -1.62 5.12
CA ASP A 317 -9.29 -1.16 6.37
C ASP A 317 -10.04 0.02 6.99
N PHE A 318 -10.29 1.09 6.22
CA PHE A 318 -11.02 2.26 6.72
C PHE A 318 -12.44 1.90 7.19
N THR A 319 -13.14 1.02 6.48
CA THR A 319 -14.46 0.51 6.91
C THR A 319 -14.36 -0.29 8.22
N ALA A 320 -13.33 -1.13 8.37
CA ALA A 320 -13.09 -1.90 9.60
C ALA A 320 -12.74 -0.97 10.78
N ASP A 321 -11.94 0.06 10.57
CA ASP A 321 -11.60 1.05 11.59
C ASP A 321 -12.82 1.89 11.98
N MET A 322 -13.63 2.30 11.01
CA MET A 322 -14.89 3.00 11.25
C MET A 322 -15.86 2.17 12.11
N LYS A 323 -15.90 0.85 11.91
CA LYS A 323 -16.70 -0.06 12.74
C LYS A 323 -16.09 -0.23 14.13
N THR A 324 -14.78 -0.30 14.24
CA THR A 324 -14.09 -0.56 15.53
C THR A 324 -14.08 0.68 16.43
N TYR A 325 -13.66 1.82 15.89
CA TYR A 325 -13.44 3.07 16.63
C TYR A 325 -14.63 4.05 16.56
N GLY A 326 -15.50 3.87 15.55
CA GLY A 326 -16.67 4.73 15.33
C GLY A 326 -18.02 4.13 15.79
N ALA A 327 -18.09 2.89 16.25
CA ALA A 327 -19.38 2.25 16.57
C ALA A 327 -19.75 2.12 18.05
N ARG A 328 -18.85 2.40 19.01
CA ARG A 328 -19.12 2.22 20.45
C ARG A 328 -18.81 3.47 21.29
N GLY A 329 -19.71 3.78 22.22
CA GLY A 329 -19.56 4.86 23.22
C GLY A 329 -20.20 6.21 22.84
N GLU A 330 -20.16 7.14 23.79
CA GLU A 330 -20.53 8.54 23.59
C GLU A 330 -19.54 9.22 22.62
N GLY A 331 -20.04 10.11 21.74
CA GLY A 331 -19.19 10.79 20.74
C GLY A 331 -18.92 10.01 19.45
N LYS A 332 -19.63 8.91 19.19
CA LYS A 332 -19.51 8.08 17.96
C LYS A 332 -19.54 8.90 16.66
N LEU A 333 -20.45 9.86 16.56
CA LEU A 333 -20.60 10.71 15.36
C LEU A 333 -19.36 11.60 15.18
N LYS A 334 -18.85 12.19 16.27
CA LYS A 334 -17.65 13.03 16.23
C LYS A 334 -16.44 12.24 15.72
N ARG A 335 -16.22 11.02 16.22
CA ARG A 335 -15.12 10.15 15.77
C ARG A 335 -15.22 9.77 14.29
N LYS A 336 -16.43 9.43 13.82
CA LYS A 336 -16.68 9.16 12.40
C LYS A 336 -16.37 10.36 11.52
N ILE A 337 -16.83 11.56 11.92
CA ILE A 337 -16.54 12.80 11.21
C ILE A 337 -15.03 13.05 11.15
N ILE A 338 -14.32 12.88 12.27
CA ILE A 338 -12.85 13.04 12.31
C ILE A 338 -12.16 12.11 11.31
N LEU A 339 -12.58 10.84 11.21
CA LEU A 339 -11.98 9.88 10.28
C LEU A 339 -12.24 10.26 8.81
N TYR A 340 -13.47 10.66 8.45
CA TYR A 340 -13.75 11.16 7.09
C TYR A 340 -12.95 12.43 6.76
N VAL A 341 -12.90 13.39 7.70
CA VAL A 341 -12.13 14.63 7.52
C VAL A 341 -10.66 14.30 7.35
N ALA A 342 -10.10 13.36 8.12
CA ALA A 342 -8.71 12.95 7.99
C ALA A 342 -8.41 12.35 6.60
N LEU A 343 -9.28 11.45 6.12
CA LEU A 343 -9.17 10.85 4.78
C LEU A 343 -9.15 11.92 3.68
N TRP A 344 -10.15 12.82 3.68
CA TRP A 344 -10.25 13.88 2.67
C TRP A 344 -9.14 14.90 2.78
N THR A 345 -8.66 15.19 4.00
CA THR A 345 -7.53 16.10 4.22
C THR A 345 -6.25 15.51 3.63
N GLY A 346 -5.98 14.22 3.82
CA GLY A 346 -4.82 13.57 3.21
C GLY A 346 -4.84 13.63 1.69
N MET A 347 -5.99 13.32 1.08
CA MET A 347 -6.18 13.43 -0.36
C MET A 347 -6.00 14.87 -0.85
N LEU A 348 -6.63 15.85 -0.18
CA LEU A 348 -6.56 17.26 -0.57
C LEU A 348 -5.15 17.83 -0.44
N LEU A 349 -4.44 17.53 0.65
CA LEU A 349 -3.07 18.01 0.86
C LEU A 349 -2.16 17.52 -0.27
N MET A 350 -2.23 16.24 -0.60
CA MET A 350 -1.41 15.66 -1.65
C MET A 350 -1.80 16.18 -3.04
N ALA A 351 -3.10 16.39 -3.31
CA ALA A 351 -3.58 16.98 -4.55
C ALA A 351 -3.12 18.45 -4.71
N LEU A 352 -3.14 19.24 -3.64
CA LEU A 352 -2.68 20.63 -3.64
C LEU A 352 -1.17 20.73 -3.91
N VAL A 353 -0.38 19.79 -3.39
CA VAL A 353 1.04 19.69 -3.71
C VAL A 353 1.24 19.46 -5.21
N GLY A 354 0.39 18.64 -5.85
CA GLY A 354 0.42 18.38 -7.30
C GLY A 354 0.07 19.56 -8.20
N LYS A 355 -0.38 20.70 -7.65
CA LYS A 355 -0.48 21.93 -8.43
C LYS A 355 0.90 22.56 -8.68
N TRP A 356 1.84 22.31 -7.78
CA TRP A 356 3.17 22.95 -7.75
C TRP A 356 4.31 21.95 -8.04
N LEU A 357 4.00 20.65 -8.04
CA LEU A 357 4.77 19.61 -8.71
C LEU A 357 4.42 19.64 -10.20
#